data_AF-A0A853CXG1-F1
#
_entry.id   AF-A0A853CXG1-F1
#
_cell.length_a   1.000
_cell.length_b   1.000
_cell.length_c   1.000
_cell.angle_alpha   90.00
_cell.angle_beta   90.00
_cell.angle_gamma   90.00
#
_symmetry.space_group_name_H-M   'P 1'
#
loop_
_entity.id
_entity.type
_entity.pdbx_description
1 polymer ?
#
loop_
_entity_poly.entity_id
_entity_poly.type
_entity_poly.pdbx_seq_one_letter_code
_entity_poly.pdbx_strand_id
1 'polypeptide(L)'
;MIPRRNPLEQNDRFGRFTEWIARAMGTPWFILGLTVFVAAWMLWNTLLPNAWRFDSAALGFIALTLVLSLQASYAAPLILLAQNRQDDRDRVQIEQDRQRAERNLADTEYLAREVVALRLAVRDMATKDFIRAELRALLEDLEKGEPAENGRARA
;
A
#
# COMPACT_ATOMS: atom_id res chain seq x y z
N MET A 1 37.68 7.96 20.85
CA MET A 1 36.28 8.14 20.43
C MET A 1 36.30 8.50 18.95
N ILE A 2 36.07 7.53 18.05
CA ILE A 2 36.16 7.74 16.60
C ILE A 2 34.79 8.25 16.13
N PRO A 3 34.70 9.41 15.46
CA PRO A 3 33.42 9.90 14.95
C PRO A 3 32.94 9.01 13.80
N ARG A 4 31.83 8.30 14.01
CA ARG A 4 31.08 7.65 12.92
C ARG A 4 30.51 8.76 12.03
N ARG A 5 31.07 8.94 10.83
CA ARG A 5 30.41 9.69 9.76
C ARG A 5 29.11 8.96 9.40
N ASN A 6 27.97 9.61 9.63
CA ASN A 6 26.66 9.08 9.25
C ASN A 6 26.55 8.97 7.72
N PRO A 7 26.28 7.78 7.14
CA PRO A 7 26.08 7.60 5.69
C PRO A 7 24.79 8.24 5.14
N LEU A 8 23.95 8.82 6.01
CA LEU A 8 22.59 9.24 5.69
C LEU A 8 22.51 10.57 4.92
N GLU A 9 23.52 11.45 5.01
CA GLU A 9 23.45 12.78 4.38
C GLU A 9 23.72 12.76 2.86
N GLN A 10 24.48 11.79 2.33
CA GLN A 10 24.73 11.70 0.88
C GLN A 10 23.52 11.14 0.11
N ASN A 11 22.69 10.35 0.77
CA ASN A 11 21.53 9.69 0.16
C ASN A 11 20.38 10.67 -0.12
N ASP A 12 20.38 11.82 0.55
CA ASP A 12 19.26 12.76 0.54
C ASP A 12 19.25 13.66 -0.72
N ARG A 13 20.43 14.04 -1.24
CA ARG A 13 20.53 14.82 -2.50
C ARG A 13 20.29 13.97 -3.74
N PHE A 14 20.92 12.79 -3.79
CA PHE A 14 20.71 11.83 -4.88
C PHE A 14 19.28 11.29 -4.87
N GLY A 15 18.73 11.00 -3.69
CA GLY A 15 17.33 10.59 -3.52
C GLY A 15 16.34 11.61 -4.08
N ARG A 16 16.47 12.89 -3.71
CA ARG A 16 15.60 13.96 -4.22
C ARG A 16 15.72 14.18 -5.73
N PHE A 17 16.94 14.09 -6.29
CA PHE A 17 17.17 14.20 -7.73
C PHE A 17 16.51 13.04 -8.48
N THR A 18 16.69 11.80 -8.01
CA THR A 18 16.05 10.62 -8.59
C THR A 18 14.53 10.69 -8.48
N GLU A 19 13.98 11.20 -7.38
CA GLU A 19 12.53 11.36 -7.20
C GLU A 19 11.93 12.43 -8.15
N TRP A 20 12.65 13.53 -8.40
CA TRP A 20 12.27 14.51 -9.41
C TRP A 20 12.31 13.92 -10.82
N ILE A 21 13.39 13.21 -11.17
CA ILE A 21 13.52 12.52 -12.45
C ILE A 21 12.40 11.47 -12.64
N ALA A 22 12.10 10.69 -11.61
CA ALA A 22 11.05 9.67 -11.66
C ALA A 22 9.67 10.29 -11.91
N ARG A 23 9.35 11.40 -11.22
CA ARG A 23 8.11 12.16 -11.48
C ARG A 23 8.09 12.79 -12.87
N ALA A 24 9.22 13.31 -13.34
CA ALA A 24 9.33 13.91 -14.66
C ALA A 24 9.12 12.86 -15.78
N MET A 25 9.78 11.70 -15.70
CA MET A 25 9.66 10.62 -16.70
C MET A 25 8.28 9.96 -16.73
N GLY A 26 7.59 9.85 -15.59
CA GLY A 26 6.25 9.23 -15.51
C GLY A 26 5.10 10.09 -16.03
N THR A 27 5.35 11.35 -16.42
CA THR A 27 4.31 12.30 -16.79
C THR A 27 4.25 12.48 -18.32
N PRO A 28 3.07 12.48 -18.96
CA PRO A 28 2.93 12.69 -20.41
C PRO A 28 3.52 14.02 -20.92
N TRP A 29 3.69 14.99 -20.03
CA TRP A 29 4.37 16.26 -20.29
C TRP A 29 5.83 16.12 -20.72
N PHE A 30 6.55 15.07 -20.29
CA PHE A 30 7.93 14.84 -20.71
C PHE A 30 8.03 14.51 -22.20
N ILE A 31 7.16 13.63 -22.69
CA ILE A 31 7.11 13.26 -24.11
C ILE A 31 6.72 14.49 -24.94
N LEU A 32 5.73 15.26 -24.51
CA LEU A 32 5.35 16.51 -25.18
C LEU A 32 6.50 17.52 -25.25
N GLY A 33 7.25 17.71 -24.15
CA GLY A 33 8.41 18.60 -24.13
C GLY A 33 9.50 18.15 -25.10
N LEU A 34 9.81 16.85 -25.14
CA LEU A 34 10.79 16.27 -26.06
C LEU A 34 10.34 16.45 -27.53
N THR A 35 9.06 16.22 -27.84
CA THR A 35 8.50 16.43 -29.17
C THR A 35 8.59 17.88 -29.60
N VAL A 36 8.24 18.83 -28.72
CA VAL A 36 8.35 20.27 -28.98
C VAL A 36 9.80 20.67 -29.21
N PHE A 37 10.75 20.14 -28.43
CA PHE A 37 12.17 20.39 -28.60
C PHE A 37 12.67 19.91 -29.97
N VAL A 38 12.34 18.67 -30.36
CA VAL A 38 12.71 18.12 -31.68
C VAL A 38 12.11 18.94 -32.82
N ALA A 39 10.82 19.29 -32.72
CA ALA A 39 10.15 20.11 -33.71
C ALA A 39 10.78 21.50 -33.83
N ALA A 40 11.05 22.17 -32.71
CA ALA A 40 11.69 23.48 -32.67
C ALA A 40 13.11 23.44 -33.26
N TRP A 41 13.88 22.38 -32.97
CA TRP A 41 15.22 22.18 -33.54
C TRP A 41 15.19 22.04 -35.06
N MET A 42 14.26 21.22 -35.56
CA MET A 42 14.05 21.04 -37.00
C MET A 42 13.64 22.36 -37.65
N LEU A 43 12.66 23.07 -37.09
CA LEU A 43 12.17 24.37 -37.58
C LEU A 43 13.28 25.41 -37.61
N TRP A 44 14.09 25.52 -36.56
CA TRP A 44 15.22 26.44 -36.50
C TRP A 44 16.24 26.15 -37.61
N ASN A 45 16.69 24.89 -37.73
CA ASN A 45 17.69 24.52 -38.72
C ASN A 45 17.15 24.48 -40.17
N THR A 46 15.84 24.47 -40.38
CA THR A 46 15.24 24.55 -41.73
C THR A 46 14.84 25.96 -42.14
N LEU A 47 14.42 26.84 -41.23
CA LEU A 47 13.97 28.18 -41.60
C LEU A 47 15.11 29.21 -41.66
N LEU A 48 16.23 28.99 -40.97
CA LEU A 48 17.35 29.93 -40.99
C LEU A 48 18.20 29.83 -42.27
N PRO A 49 18.85 30.93 -42.71
CA PRO A 49 19.75 30.94 -43.87
C PRO A 49 20.95 29.99 -43.70
N ASN A 50 21.46 29.43 -44.82
CA ASN A 50 22.53 28.42 -44.83
C ASN A 50 23.78 28.78 -44.01
N ALA A 51 24.10 30.06 -43.84
CA ALA A 51 25.24 30.52 -43.05
C ALA A 51 25.11 30.27 -41.52
N TRP A 52 23.90 30.02 -41.01
CA TRP A 52 23.60 29.82 -39.59
C TRP A 52 23.04 28.43 -39.28
N ARG A 53 22.96 27.55 -40.29
CA ARG A 53 22.46 26.18 -40.14
C ARG A 53 23.56 25.28 -39.59
N PHE A 54 23.52 25.04 -38.28
CA PHE A 54 24.44 24.12 -37.61
C PHE A 54 24.14 22.65 -37.95
N ASP A 55 22.86 22.29 -38.05
CA ASP A 55 22.40 20.92 -38.31
C ASP A 55 21.50 20.87 -39.55
N SER A 56 22.13 20.86 -40.73
CA SER A 56 21.43 21.02 -42.01
C SER A 56 20.51 19.83 -42.31
N ALA A 57 19.27 20.13 -42.75
CA ALA A 57 18.30 19.13 -43.19
C ALA A 57 18.79 18.26 -44.36
N ALA A 58 19.68 18.79 -45.22
CA ALA A 58 20.28 18.05 -46.33
C ALA A 58 21.14 16.86 -45.89
N LEU A 59 21.66 16.91 -44.66
CA LEU A 59 22.44 15.83 -44.04
C LEU A 59 21.57 14.94 -43.14
N GLY A 60 20.26 15.21 -43.02
CA GLY A 60 19.34 14.40 -42.21
C GLY A 60 19.42 14.64 -40.70
N PHE A 61 19.83 15.83 -40.25
CA PHE A 61 19.94 16.19 -38.83
C PHE A 61 20.89 15.26 -38.04
N ILE A 62 22.12 15.09 -38.53
CA ILE A 62 23.13 14.22 -37.91
C ILE A 62 23.42 14.66 -36.47
N ALA A 63 23.47 15.97 -36.19
CA ALA A 63 23.77 16.43 -34.83
C ALA A 63 22.64 16.06 -33.86
N LEU A 64 21.37 16.29 -34.25
CA LEU A 64 20.22 15.84 -33.48
C LEU A 64 20.25 14.32 -33.25
N THR A 65 20.56 13.55 -34.29
CA THR A 65 20.63 12.08 -34.23
C THR A 65 21.70 11.61 -33.25
N LEU A 66 22.89 12.23 -33.27
CA LEU A 66 23.98 11.93 -32.35
C LEU A 66 23.60 12.24 -30.91
N VAL A 67 22.95 13.40 -30.67
CA VAL A 67 22.49 13.79 -29.33
C VAL A 67 21.42 12.83 -28.81
N LEU A 68 20.42 12.46 -29.63
CA LEU A 68 19.39 11.51 -29.22
C LEU A 68 19.96 10.11 -28.95
N SER A 69 20.92 9.66 -29.76
CA SER A 69 21.60 8.38 -29.55
C SER A 69 22.38 8.37 -28.23
N LEU A 70 23.08 9.48 -27.92
CA LEU A 70 23.78 9.64 -26.66
C LEU A 70 22.80 9.69 -25.47
N GLN A 71 21.68 10.40 -25.61
CA GLN A 71 20.64 10.49 -24.58
C GLN A 71 20.09 9.11 -24.23
N ALA A 72 19.77 8.29 -25.23
CA ALA A 72 19.29 6.93 -25.02
C ALA A 72 20.33 6.06 -24.30
N SER A 73 21.60 6.17 -24.71
CA SER A 73 22.72 5.40 -24.10
C SER A 73 22.92 5.74 -22.62
N TYR A 74 22.81 7.02 -22.24
CA TYR A 74 22.94 7.43 -20.83
C TYR A 74 21.67 7.22 -20.01
N ALA A 75 20.50 7.17 -20.64
CA ALA A 75 19.25 6.87 -19.96
C ALA A 75 19.22 5.42 -19.43
N ALA A 76 19.72 4.46 -20.20
CA ALA A 76 19.73 3.04 -19.83
C ALA A 76 20.33 2.74 -18.43
N PRO A 77 21.56 3.18 -18.08
CA PRO A 77 22.14 2.92 -16.76
C PRO A 77 21.39 3.65 -15.64
N LEU A 78 20.86 4.84 -15.89
CA LEU A 78 20.05 5.57 -14.89
C LEU A 78 18.73 4.85 -14.61
N ILE A 79 18.08 4.33 -15.65
CA ILE A 79 16.86 3.53 -15.53
C ILE A 79 17.15 2.26 -14.73
N LEU A 80 18.26 1.57 -15.00
CA LEU A 80 18.66 0.37 -14.24
C LEU A 80 18.87 0.68 -12.75
N LEU A 81 19.50 1.80 -12.41
CA LEU A 81 19.66 2.22 -11.01
C LEU A 81 18.32 2.57 -10.36
N ALA A 82 17.41 3.21 -11.09
CA ALA A 82 16.07 3.51 -10.62
C ALA A 82 15.25 2.22 -10.40
N GLN A 83 15.36 1.24 -11.31
CA GLN A 83 14.72 -0.06 -11.23
C GLN A 83 15.24 -0.87 -10.04
N ASN A 84 16.56 -0.98 -9.84
CA ASN A 84 17.13 -1.66 -8.66
C ASN A 84 16.59 -1.09 -7.34
N ARG A 85 16.42 0.24 -7.26
CA ARG A 85 15.82 0.91 -6.09
C ARG A 85 14.31 0.69 -5.94
N GLN A 86 13.60 0.41 -7.03
CA GLN A 86 12.20 0.01 -6.97
C GLN A 86 12.11 -1.45 -6.51
N ASP A 87 12.88 -2.34 -7.11
CA ASP A 87 12.91 -3.77 -6.76
C ASP A 87 13.27 -4.00 -5.28
N ASP A 88 14.24 -3.25 -4.75
CA ASP A 88 14.60 -3.29 -3.32
C ASP A 88 13.43 -2.89 -2.41
N ARG A 89 12.66 -1.85 -2.80
CA ARG A 89 11.48 -1.40 -2.04
C ARG A 89 10.34 -2.41 -2.14
N ASP A 90 10.08 -2.92 -3.34
CA ASP A 90 9.04 -3.91 -3.60
C ASP A 90 9.31 -5.19 -2.83
N ARG A 91 10.59 -5.62 -2.77
CA ARG A 91 11.00 -6.77 -1.96
C ARG A 91 10.70 -6.58 -0.46
N VAL A 92 11.01 -5.41 0.09
CA VAL A 92 10.72 -5.11 1.50
C VAL A 92 9.21 -5.08 1.74
N GLN A 93 8.44 -4.51 0.82
CA GLN A 93 6.98 -4.48 0.93
C GLN A 93 6.37 -5.88 0.89
N ILE A 94 6.84 -6.75 -0.02
CA ILE A 94 6.40 -8.16 -0.11
C ILE A 94 6.69 -8.91 1.19
N GLU A 95 7.86 -8.73 1.78
CA GLU A 95 8.22 -9.38 3.05
C GLU A 95 7.32 -8.90 4.20
N GLN A 96 7.03 -7.61 4.28
CA GLN A 96 6.11 -7.06 5.27
C GLN A 96 4.69 -7.57 5.08
N ASP A 97 4.20 -7.63 3.84
CA ASP A 97 2.87 -8.13 3.54
C ASP A 97 2.75 -9.63 3.86
N ARG A 98 3.81 -10.40 3.63
CA ARG A 98 3.88 -11.81 4.05
C ARG A 98 3.79 -11.94 5.58
N GLN A 99 4.57 -11.18 6.33
CA GLN A 99 4.52 -11.20 7.79
C GLN A 99 3.16 -10.76 8.34
N ARG A 100 2.52 -9.77 7.71
CA ARG A 100 1.15 -9.36 8.04
C ARG A 100 0.15 -10.47 7.76
N ALA A 101 0.26 -11.16 6.63
CA ALA A 101 -0.62 -12.28 6.29
C ALA A 101 -0.49 -13.43 7.29
N GLU A 102 0.74 -13.79 7.69
CA GLU A 102 0.99 -14.81 8.72
C GLU A 102 0.38 -14.42 10.08
N ARG A 103 0.51 -13.15 10.49
CA ARG A 103 -0.14 -12.64 11.71
C ARG A 103 -1.66 -12.67 11.63
N ASN A 104 -2.23 -12.28 10.49
CA ASN A 104 -3.68 -12.29 10.28
C ASN A 104 -4.25 -13.71 10.32
N LEU A 105 -3.52 -14.69 9.76
CA LEU A 105 -3.89 -16.10 9.87
C LEU A 105 -3.87 -16.56 11.33
N ALA A 106 -2.80 -16.26 12.07
CA ALA A 106 -2.70 -16.60 13.49
C ALA A 106 -3.81 -15.96 14.34
N ASP A 107 -4.15 -14.69 14.09
CA ASP A 107 -5.23 -13.98 14.78
C ASP A 107 -6.60 -14.60 14.43
N THR A 108 -6.81 -14.97 13.17
CA THR A 108 -8.03 -15.66 12.74
C THR A 108 -8.16 -17.04 13.42
N GLU A 109 -7.06 -17.80 13.51
CA GLU A 109 -7.05 -19.07 14.24
C GLU A 109 -7.31 -18.89 15.73
N TYR A 110 -6.76 -17.85 16.34
CA TYR A 110 -6.99 -17.50 17.73
C TYR A 110 -8.47 -17.18 17.97
N LEU A 111 -9.04 -16.27 17.18
CA LEU A 111 -10.46 -15.93 17.24
C LEU A 111 -11.37 -17.14 17.02
N ALA A 112 -11.02 -18.03 16.08
CA ALA A 112 -11.78 -19.26 15.85
C ALA A 112 -11.79 -20.18 17.09
N ARG A 113 -10.65 -20.32 17.79
CA ARG A 113 -10.56 -21.09 19.03
C ARG A 113 -11.37 -20.45 20.16
N GLU A 114 -11.26 -19.14 20.33
CA GLU A 114 -12.03 -18.38 21.32
C GLU A 114 -13.55 -18.50 21.06
N VAL A 115 -13.99 -18.40 19.81
CA VAL A 115 -15.41 -18.58 19.43
C VAL A 115 -15.90 -19.99 19.75
N VAL A 116 -15.09 -21.03 19.50
CA VAL A 116 -15.45 -22.41 19.86
C VAL A 116 -15.54 -22.58 21.39
N ALA A 117 -14.59 -22.03 22.15
CA ALA A 117 -14.61 -22.07 23.61
C ALA A 117 -15.85 -21.34 24.17
N LEU A 118 -16.15 -20.15 23.65
CA LEU A 118 -17.34 -19.37 24.00
C LEU A 118 -18.63 -20.14 23.69
N ARG A 119 -18.71 -20.77 22.50
CA ARG A 119 -19.88 -21.59 22.10
C ARG A 119 -20.12 -22.75 23.06
N LEU A 120 -19.07 -23.44 23.49
CA LEU A 120 -19.18 -24.54 24.45
C LEU A 120 -19.66 -24.04 25.81
N ALA A 121 -19.07 -22.96 26.33
CA ALA A 121 -19.49 -22.34 27.59
C ALA A 121 -20.98 -21.91 27.57
N VAL A 122 -21.43 -21.28 26.48
CA VAL A 122 -22.85 -20.89 26.30
C VAL A 122 -23.76 -22.13 26.21
N ARG A 123 -23.33 -23.20 25.52
CA ARG A 123 -24.10 -24.44 25.42
C ARG A 123 -24.33 -25.09 26.78
N ASP A 124 -23.30 -25.12 27.62
CA ASP A 124 -23.36 -25.76 28.93
C ASP A 124 -24.27 -24.97 29.90
N MET A 125 -24.22 -23.63 29.88
CA MET A 125 -25.13 -22.77 30.65
C MET A 125 -26.60 -22.86 30.18
N ALA A 126 -26.83 -23.02 28.87
CA ALA A 126 -28.17 -23.07 28.28
C ALA A 126 -28.70 -24.50 28.08
N THR A 127 -28.23 -25.48 28.87
CA THR A 127 -28.71 -26.85 28.73
C THR A 127 -30.21 -26.88 29.03
N LYS A 128 -30.99 -27.54 28.16
CA LYS A 128 -32.46 -27.65 28.28
C LYS A 128 -32.90 -28.12 29.66
N ASP A 129 -32.10 -28.97 30.30
CA ASP A 129 -32.39 -29.49 31.63
C ASP A 129 -32.20 -28.44 32.74
N PHE A 130 -31.23 -27.53 32.61
CA PHE A 130 -31.07 -26.39 33.53
C PHE A 130 -32.25 -25.41 33.37
N ILE A 131 -32.57 -25.03 32.13
CA ILE A 131 -33.72 -24.14 31.86
C ILE A 131 -35.01 -24.78 32.36
N ARG A 132 -35.20 -26.08 32.14
CA ARG A 132 -36.38 -26.83 32.60
C ARG A 132 -36.42 -26.99 34.13
N ALA A 133 -35.27 -27.16 34.78
CA ALA A 133 -35.17 -27.20 36.24
C ALA A 133 -35.55 -25.85 36.83
N GLU A 134 -35.03 -24.75 36.27
CA GLU A 134 -35.30 -23.41 36.78
C GLU A 134 -36.74 -22.97 36.49
N LEU A 135 -37.30 -23.31 35.33
CA LEU A 135 -38.72 -23.10 35.06
C LEU A 135 -39.62 -23.86 36.05
N ARG A 136 -39.24 -25.10 36.39
CA ARG A 136 -39.97 -25.89 37.39
C ARG A 136 -39.84 -25.30 38.78
N ALA A 137 -38.64 -24.90 39.19
CA ALA A 137 -38.40 -24.26 40.47
C ALA A 137 -39.24 -22.97 40.60
N LEU A 138 -39.22 -22.10 39.58
CA LEU A 138 -40.04 -20.89 39.55
C LEU A 138 -41.55 -21.16 39.52
N LEU A 139 -42.00 -22.19 38.78
CA LEU A 139 -43.41 -22.61 38.78
C LEU A 139 -43.85 -23.14 40.15
N GLU A 140 -43.01 -23.94 40.80
CA GLU A 140 -43.28 -24.51 42.12
C GLU A 140 -43.27 -23.42 43.22
N ASP A 141 -42.44 -22.39 43.08
CA ASP A 141 -42.44 -21.21 43.96
C ASP A 141 -43.71 -20.37 43.79
N LEU A 142 -44.20 -20.20 42.56
CA LEU A 142 -45.50 -19.55 42.28
C LEU A 142 -46.67 -20.39 42.81
N GLU A 143 -46.61 -21.71 42.68
CA GLU A 143 -47.62 -22.64 43.17
C GLU A 143 -47.63 -22.72 44.71
N LYS A 144 -46.47 -22.54 45.36
CA LYS A 144 -46.37 -22.36 46.83
C LYS A 144 -46.74 -20.94 47.29
N GLY A 145 -46.76 -19.97 46.38
CA GLY A 145 -47.12 -18.57 46.61
C GLY A 145 -48.62 -18.32 46.87
N GLU A 146 -49.49 -19.30 46.66
CA GLU A 146 -50.86 -19.33 47.18
C GLU A 146 -51.06 -20.67 47.89
N PRO A 147 -51.29 -20.76 49.23
CA PRO A 147 -52.35 -20.04 49.94
C PRO A 147 -52.08 -19.76 51.45
N ALA A 148 -52.10 -18.50 51.91
CA ALA A 148 -52.39 -18.19 53.33
C ALA A 148 -52.76 -16.72 53.62
N GLU A 149 -53.65 -16.11 52.83
CA GLU A 149 -54.37 -14.92 53.31
C GLU A 149 -55.86 -15.05 53.00
N ASN A 150 -56.52 -16.01 53.64
CA ASN A 150 -57.96 -15.93 53.83
C ASN A 150 -58.36 -16.49 55.19
N GLY A 151 -57.93 -15.76 56.22
CA GLY A 151 -58.37 -15.96 57.58
C GLY A 151 -58.23 -14.66 58.34
N ARG A 152 -59.20 -13.73 58.15
CA ARG A 152 -59.65 -12.69 59.12
C ARG A 152 -60.35 -11.51 58.43
N ALA A 153 -61.63 -11.69 58.10
CA ALA A 153 -62.64 -10.63 57.98
C ALA A 153 -63.98 -11.39 57.88
N ARG A 154 -64.97 -11.34 58.78
CA ARG A 154 -65.45 -10.48 59.87
C ARG A 154 -66.28 -11.42 60.77
N ALA A 155 -66.17 -11.36 62.11
CA ALA A 155 -67.01 -10.54 63.00
C ALA A 155 -68.51 -10.67 62.69
#